data_AF-A0A091MMB6-F1
#
_entry.id   AF-A0A091MMB6-F1
#
_cell.length_a   1.000
_cell.length_b   1.000
_cell.length_c   1.000
_cell.angle_alpha   90.00
_cell.angle_beta   90.00
_cell.angle_gamma   90.00
#
_symmetry.space_group_name_H-M   'P 1'
#
loop_
_entity.id
_entity.type
_entity.pdbx_description
1 polymer ?
#
loop_
_entity_poly.entity_id
_entity_poly.type
_entity_poly.pdbx_seq_one_letter_code
_entity_poly.pdbx_strand_id
1 'polypeptide(L)'
;FACLKDGMRNKETLEGREKGFVAAFQESLHSVSRDLGELERLSNLVGKPSENHPLHNSGLLSLDPVQDKTPLYSQLLQAYKWSNKLQYHAGLASGLLNQQSLKRSANQMGVSAKRRPKAQPTTLVLPPQYVDDVINRIDRMFPEMSIQLSRPNGTSAMLLVS
;
A
#
# COMPACT_ATOMS: atom_id res chain seq x y z
N PHE A 1 -26.72 18.11 46.37
CA PHE A 1 -25.32 17.87 45.94
C PHE A 1 -24.81 16.45 46.24
N ALA A 2 -25.63 15.39 46.15
CA ALA A 2 -25.19 14.02 46.46
C ALA A 2 -24.60 13.25 45.26
N CYS A 3 -24.74 13.74 44.03
CA CYS A 3 -24.33 13.03 42.81
C CYS A 3 -22.83 13.18 42.44
N LEU A 4 -22.05 13.97 43.19
CA LEU A 4 -20.62 14.16 42.92
C LEU A 4 -19.70 13.25 43.74
N LYS A 5 -20.22 12.54 44.75
CA LYS A 5 -19.39 11.71 45.65
C LYS A 5 -19.12 10.29 45.13
N ASP A 6 -19.88 9.80 44.15
CA ASP A 6 -19.73 8.44 43.60
C ASP A 6 -18.85 8.36 42.33
N GLY A 7 -18.38 9.48 41.81
CA GLY A 7 -17.58 9.51 40.56
C GLY A 7 -16.22 8.81 40.67
N MET A 8 -15.60 8.80 41.85
CA MET A 8 -14.29 8.16 42.06
C MET A 8 -14.40 6.65 42.34
N ARG A 9 -15.44 6.18 43.05
CA ARG A 9 -15.63 4.74 43.30
C ARG A 9 -16.01 3.96 42.03
N ASN A 10 -16.71 4.60 41.10
CA ASN A 10 -17.09 3.98 39.82
C ASN A 10 -15.90 3.83 38.87
N LYS A 11 -14.95 4.78 38.86
CA LYS A 11 -13.74 4.70 38.02
C LYS A 11 -12.78 3.59 38.44
N GLU A 12 -12.49 3.44 39.74
CA GLU A 12 -11.58 2.39 40.23
C GLU A 12 -12.16 0.98 40.01
N THR A 13 -13.48 0.83 40.12
CA THR A 13 -14.16 -0.45 39.86
C THR A 13 -14.26 -0.78 38.37
N LEU A 14 -14.40 0.22 37.49
CA LEU A 14 -14.33 0.05 36.03
C LEU A 14 -12.91 -0.33 35.58
N GLU A 15 -11.88 0.35 36.07
CA GLU A 15 -10.48 0.02 35.76
C GLU A 15 -10.07 -1.36 36.28
N GLY A 16 -10.56 -1.78 37.45
CA GLY A 16 -10.34 -3.12 37.98
C GLY A 16 -11.00 -4.22 37.13
N ARG A 17 -12.20 -3.96 36.60
CA ARG A 17 -12.90 -4.88 35.68
C ARG A 17 -12.23 -4.96 34.32
N GLU A 18 -11.74 -3.83 33.80
CA GLU A 18 -10.99 -3.79 32.55
C GLU A 18 -9.65 -4.54 32.68
N LYS A 19 -8.92 -4.33 33.77
CA LYS A 19 -7.68 -5.07 34.06
C LYS A 19 -7.94 -6.58 34.24
N GLY A 20 -9.03 -6.96 34.90
CA GLY A 20 -9.45 -8.36 35.01
C GLY A 20 -9.82 -9.00 33.67
N PHE A 21 -10.53 -8.26 32.81
CA PHE A 21 -10.86 -8.71 31.46
C PHE A 21 -9.61 -8.86 30.60
N VAL A 22 -8.70 -7.88 30.63
CA VAL A 22 -7.44 -7.93 29.87
C VAL A 22 -6.57 -9.10 30.35
N ALA A 23 -6.49 -9.36 31.65
CA ALA A 23 -5.77 -10.51 32.19
C ALA A 23 -6.38 -11.84 31.73
N ALA A 24 -7.71 -11.99 31.81
CA ALA A 24 -8.40 -13.19 31.34
C ALA A 24 -8.27 -13.38 29.82
N PHE A 25 -8.29 -12.29 29.05
CA PHE A 25 -8.11 -12.32 27.60
C PHE A 25 -6.67 -12.70 27.22
N GLN A 26 -5.68 -12.15 27.93
CA GLN A 26 -4.28 -12.54 27.77
C GLN A 26 -4.09 -14.02 28.11
N GLU A 27 -4.67 -14.52 29.20
CA GLU A 27 -4.60 -15.92 29.58
C GLU A 27 -5.22 -16.84 28.51
N SER A 28 -6.37 -16.43 27.96
CA SER A 28 -7.03 -17.15 26.86
C SER A 28 -6.15 -17.21 25.60
N LEU A 29 -5.53 -16.09 25.21
CA LEU A 29 -4.60 -16.07 24.07
C LEU A 29 -3.36 -16.93 24.30
N HIS A 30 -2.80 -16.90 25.50
CA HIS A 30 -1.66 -17.77 25.84
C HIS A 30 -2.06 -19.25 25.81
N SER A 31 -3.30 -19.58 26.20
CA SER A 31 -3.81 -20.95 26.07
C SER A 31 -3.92 -21.37 24.61
N VAL A 32 -4.56 -20.56 23.76
CA VAL A 32 -4.69 -20.85 22.33
C VAL A 32 -3.32 -21.00 21.66
N SER A 33 -2.35 -20.16 22.02
CA SER A 33 -0.99 -20.27 21.50
C SER A 33 -0.30 -21.56 21.91
N ARG A 34 -0.52 -22.01 23.15
CA ARG A 34 0.02 -23.29 23.64
C ARG A 34 -0.63 -24.47 22.93
N ASP A 35 -1.96 -24.46 22.79
CA ASP A 35 -2.72 -25.52 22.14
C ASP A 35 -2.34 -25.66 20.66
N LEU A 36 -2.11 -24.54 19.96
CA LEU A 36 -1.58 -24.53 18.60
C LEU A 36 -0.16 -25.10 18.51
N GLY A 37 0.72 -24.75 19.44
CA GLY A 37 2.07 -25.31 19.50
C GLY A 37 2.08 -26.81 19.76
N GLU A 38 1.19 -27.30 20.63
CA GLU A 38 1.01 -28.74 20.85
C GLU A 38 0.44 -29.45 19.63
N LEU A 39 -0.54 -28.84 18.95
CA LEU A 39 -1.13 -29.38 17.73
C LEU A 39 -0.10 -29.49 16.61
N GLU A 40 0.76 -28.49 16.43
CA GLU A 40 1.85 -28.54 15.46
C GLU A 40 2.86 -29.64 15.81
N ARG A 41 3.22 -29.78 17.09
CA ARG A 41 4.08 -30.87 17.57
C ARG A 41 3.46 -32.25 17.30
N LEU A 42 2.17 -32.41 17.60
CA LEU A 42 1.44 -33.66 17.37
C LEU A 42 1.26 -33.95 15.88
N SER A 43 1.01 -32.95 15.05
CA SER A 43 0.94 -33.10 13.60
C SER A 43 2.26 -33.59 13.01
N ASN A 44 3.40 -33.15 13.56
CA ASN A 44 4.71 -33.64 13.15
C ASN A 44 4.97 -35.09 13.62
N LEU A 45 4.30 -35.53 14.69
CA LEU A 45 4.34 -36.91 15.20
C LEU A 45 3.38 -37.85 14.44
N VAL A 46 2.32 -37.31 13.82
CA VAL A 46 1.52 -38.00 12.80
C VAL A 46 2.30 -38.02 11.47
N GLY A 47 3.57 -38.38 11.56
CA GLY A 47 4.42 -38.72 10.43
C GLY A 47 3.76 -39.84 9.62
N LYS A 48 3.89 -39.72 8.30
CA LYS A 48 3.23 -40.51 7.25
C LYS A 48 3.04 -41.99 7.65
N PRO A 49 1.88 -42.59 7.36
CA PRO A 49 1.64 -44.01 7.65
C PRO A 49 2.81 -44.83 7.13
N SER A 50 3.32 -45.70 8.01
CA SER A 50 4.53 -46.50 7.82
C SER A 50 4.63 -47.08 6.40
N GLU A 51 5.84 -47.02 5.86
CA GLU A 51 6.43 -47.51 4.61
C GLU A 51 6.09 -48.94 4.14
N ASN A 52 4.92 -49.50 4.46
CA ASN A 52 4.51 -50.84 4.03
C ASN A 52 3.47 -50.81 2.91
N HIS A 53 3.45 -49.75 2.10
CA HIS A 53 2.79 -49.82 0.80
C HIS A 53 3.79 -50.45 -0.18
N PRO A 54 3.48 -51.57 -0.84
CA PRO A 54 4.40 -52.23 -1.76
C PRO A 54 4.49 -51.41 -3.04
N LEU A 55 5.19 -50.29 -2.96
CA LEU A 55 5.42 -49.34 -4.06
C LEU A 55 6.52 -49.82 -5.02
N HIS A 56 6.84 -51.12 -4.98
CA HIS A 56 7.80 -51.80 -5.84
C HIS A 56 9.02 -50.90 -6.14
N ASN A 57 9.37 -50.71 -7.42
CA ASN A 57 10.55 -49.96 -7.84
C ASN A 57 10.56 -48.47 -7.41
N SER A 58 9.42 -47.89 -7.04
CA SER A 58 9.35 -46.51 -6.57
C SER A 58 9.77 -46.33 -5.10
N GLY A 59 9.86 -47.43 -4.33
CA GLY A 59 10.48 -47.42 -2.99
C GLY A 59 12.01 -47.30 -3.02
N LEU A 60 12.64 -47.49 -4.18
CA LEU A 60 14.09 -47.32 -4.34
C LEU A 60 14.49 -45.88 -4.70
N LEU A 61 13.52 -45.02 -5.05
CA LEU A 61 13.76 -43.61 -5.34
C LEU A 61 14.03 -42.78 -4.06
N SER A 62 13.66 -43.29 -2.88
CA SER A 62 14.02 -42.67 -1.58
C SER A 62 15.42 -43.03 -1.10
N LEU A 63 16.05 -44.03 -1.74
CA LEU A 63 17.42 -44.47 -1.47
C LEU A 63 18.44 -43.78 -2.37
N ASP A 64 18.02 -42.91 -3.28
CA ASP A 64 18.95 -42.09 -4.06
C ASP A 64 19.64 -41.11 -3.10
N PRO A 65 20.99 -41.08 -3.05
CA PRO A 65 21.69 -40.24 -2.09
C PRO A 65 21.29 -38.78 -2.32
N VAL A 66 20.56 -38.25 -1.35
CA VAL A 66 20.21 -36.84 -1.22
C VAL A 66 21.50 -36.02 -1.25
N GLN A 67 21.86 -35.54 -2.43
CA GLN A 67 22.97 -34.61 -2.63
C GLN A 67 22.47 -33.18 -2.86
N ASP A 68 21.17 -32.98 -3.11
CA ASP A 68 20.60 -31.64 -3.27
C ASP A 68 19.27 -31.48 -2.51
N LYS A 69 19.37 -31.31 -1.18
CA LYS A 69 18.28 -30.69 -0.39
C LYS A 69 18.20 -29.20 -0.69
N THR A 70 18.05 -28.82 -1.95
CA THR A 70 17.66 -27.44 -2.26
C THR A 70 16.14 -27.40 -2.12
N PRO A 71 15.56 -26.61 -1.18
CA PRO A 71 14.11 -26.47 -1.03
C PRO A 71 13.50 -25.65 -2.18
N LEU A 72 13.85 -26.01 -3.42
CA LEU A 72 13.55 -25.26 -4.63
C LEU A 72 12.05 -25.23 -4.88
N TYR A 73 11.35 -26.35 -4.62
CA TYR A 73 9.91 -26.41 -4.83
C TYR A 73 9.13 -25.48 -3.90
N SER A 74 9.42 -25.49 -2.60
CA SER A 74 8.72 -24.64 -1.63
C SER A 74 9.03 -23.16 -1.84
N GLN A 75 10.29 -22.83 -2.14
CA GLN A 75 10.70 -21.46 -2.48
C GLN A 75 10.04 -20.97 -3.77
N LEU A 76 10.00 -21.80 -4.83
CA LEU A 76 9.35 -21.47 -6.09
C LEU A 76 7.85 -21.25 -5.91
N LEU A 77 7.19 -22.12 -5.13
CA LEU A 77 5.78 -21.99 -4.82
C LEU A 77 5.48 -20.69 -4.04
N GLN A 78 6.34 -20.34 -3.07
CA GLN A 78 6.21 -19.11 -2.29
C GLN A 78 6.43 -17.87 -3.18
N ALA A 79 7.45 -17.88 -4.03
CA ALA A 79 7.70 -16.81 -5.00
C ALA A 79 6.52 -16.63 -5.96
N TYR A 80 5.96 -17.72 -6.48
CA TYR A 80 4.78 -17.68 -7.36
C TYR A 80 3.55 -17.07 -6.66
N LYS A 81 3.26 -17.48 -5.42
CA LYS A 81 2.17 -16.90 -4.62
C LYS A 81 2.36 -15.39 -4.39
N TRP A 82 3.59 -14.98 -4.07
CA TRP A 82 3.92 -13.58 -3.87
C TRP A 82 3.76 -12.76 -5.16
N SER A 83 4.24 -13.27 -6.30
CA SER A 83 4.10 -12.63 -7.61
C SER A 83 2.63 -12.43 -7.98
N ASN A 84 1.76 -13.44 -7.77
CA ASN A 84 0.33 -13.29 -8.02
C ASN A 84 -0.31 -12.20 -7.15
N LYS A 85 0.04 -12.15 -5.86
CA LYS A 85 -0.47 -11.13 -4.94
C LYS A 85 -0.01 -9.74 -5.34
N LEU A 86 1.27 -9.58 -5.70
CA LEU A 86 1.83 -8.33 -6.17
C LEU A 86 1.13 -7.86 -7.45
N GLN A 87 0.96 -8.74 -8.43
CA GLN A 87 0.33 -8.42 -9.70
C GLN A 87 -1.14 -8.01 -9.53
N TYR A 88 -1.87 -8.66 -8.61
CA TYR A 88 -3.22 -8.24 -8.24
C TYR A 88 -3.26 -6.82 -7.67
N HIS A 89 -2.42 -6.51 -6.68
CA HIS A 89 -2.38 -5.17 -6.08
C HIS A 89 -1.88 -4.10 -7.06
N ALA A 90 -0.89 -4.41 -7.89
CA ALA A 90 -0.41 -3.52 -8.95
C ALA A 90 -1.50 -3.25 -9.99
N GLY A 91 -2.30 -4.26 -10.35
CA GLY A 91 -3.47 -4.10 -11.22
C GLY A 91 -4.53 -3.18 -10.62
N LEU A 92 -4.85 -3.35 -9.32
CA LEU A 92 -5.76 -2.44 -8.61
C LEU A 92 -5.22 -1.00 -8.55
N ALA A 93 -3.95 -0.82 -8.18
CA ALA A 93 -3.32 0.48 -8.09
C ALA A 93 -3.24 1.16 -9.46
N SER A 94 -2.87 0.41 -10.51
CA SER A 94 -2.90 0.87 -11.90
C SER A 94 -4.31 1.28 -12.31
N GLY A 95 -5.34 0.50 -11.94
CA GLY A 95 -6.73 0.85 -12.14
C GLY A 95 -7.11 2.16 -11.46
N LEU A 96 -6.73 2.37 -10.21
CA LEU A 96 -6.99 3.62 -9.46
C LEU A 96 -6.24 4.82 -10.04
N LEU A 97 -4.98 4.65 -10.45
CA LEU A 97 -4.16 5.72 -11.05
C LEU A 97 -4.67 6.10 -12.45
N ASN A 98 -5.13 5.12 -13.23
CA ASN A 98 -5.71 5.35 -14.55
C ASN A 98 -7.18 5.81 -14.49
N GLN A 99 -7.86 5.62 -13.36
CA GLN A 99 -9.11 6.31 -13.06
C GLN A 99 -8.83 7.79 -12.84
N GLN A 100 -8.82 8.54 -13.94
CA GLN A 100 -8.82 10.00 -14.01
C GLN A 100 -10.07 10.58 -13.33
N SER A 101 -10.12 10.55 -11.99
CA SER A 101 -11.16 11.23 -11.21
C SER A 101 -10.94 12.75 -11.13
N LEU A 102 -9.79 13.25 -11.60
CA LEU A 102 -9.48 14.70 -11.67
C LEU A 102 -10.24 15.47 -12.77
N LYS A 103 -11.12 14.83 -13.57
CA LYS A 103 -11.83 15.51 -14.69
C LYS A 103 -13.21 16.11 -14.37
N ARG A 104 -13.65 16.23 -13.11
CA ARG A 104 -14.94 16.88 -12.79
C ARG A 104 -14.96 17.53 -11.39
N SER A 105 -14.37 18.71 -11.24
CA SER A 105 -14.86 19.69 -10.25
C SER A 105 -14.82 21.13 -10.78
N ALA A 106 -15.16 21.30 -12.05
CA ALA A 106 -15.70 22.55 -12.57
C ALA A 106 -16.86 22.17 -13.50
N ASN A 107 -18.03 22.75 -13.23
CA ASN A 107 -19.25 22.72 -14.07
C ASN A 107 -20.41 21.81 -13.62
N GLN A 108 -20.53 21.50 -12.33
CA GLN A 108 -21.88 21.32 -11.77
C GLN A 108 -22.23 22.54 -10.93
N MET A 109 -22.70 23.57 -11.65
CA MET A 109 -23.42 24.69 -11.08
C MET A 109 -24.78 24.17 -10.59
N GLY A 110 -24.86 23.88 -9.31
CA GLY A 110 -26.11 23.78 -8.57
C GLY A 110 -25.99 24.71 -7.36
N VAL A 111 -27.02 25.53 -7.16
CA VAL A 111 -27.31 26.45 -6.05
C VAL A 111 -26.57 27.81 -5.97
N SER A 112 -27.39 28.83 -6.14
CA SER A 112 -27.22 30.24 -5.83
C SER A 112 -26.87 30.48 -4.35
N ALA A 113 -25.84 31.30 -4.08
CA ALA A 113 -25.93 32.52 -3.28
C ALA A 113 -24.53 33.12 -2.96
N LYS A 114 -24.40 34.43 -3.23
CA LYS A 114 -23.37 35.38 -2.75
C LYS A 114 -21.94 35.26 -3.32
N ARG A 115 -21.82 35.83 -4.52
CA ARG A 115 -20.74 36.73 -5.00
C ARG A 115 -19.43 36.73 -4.19
N ARG A 116 -18.48 35.89 -4.61
CA ARG A 116 -17.07 36.28 -4.68
C ARG A 116 -16.67 36.23 -6.16
N PRO A 117 -15.97 37.23 -6.71
CA PRO A 117 -15.33 37.06 -8.01
C PRO A 117 -14.33 35.92 -7.85
N LYS A 118 -14.61 34.76 -8.44
CA LYS A 118 -13.57 33.75 -8.64
C LYS A 118 -12.51 34.43 -9.50
N ALA A 119 -11.30 34.60 -8.95
CA ALA A 119 -10.15 34.97 -9.76
C ALA A 119 -10.14 34.04 -10.97
N GLN A 120 -10.17 34.61 -12.18
CA GLN A 120 -10.06 33.80 -13.38
C GLN A 120 -8.79 32.96 -13.25
N PRO A 121 -8.83 31.66 -13.64
CA PRO A 121 -7.63 30.87 -13.71
C PRO A 121 -6.65 31.58 -14.67
N THR A 122 -5.53 32.07 -14.15
CA THR A 122 -4.46 32.71 -14.94
C THR A 122 -3.66 31.70 -15.77
N THR A 123 -4.04 30.42 -15.71
CA THR A 123 -3.41 29.34 -16.46
C THR A 123 -3.99 29.30 -17.87
N LEU A 124 -3.33 29.97 -18.80
CA LEU A 124 -3.58 29.82 -20.24
C LEU A 124 -2.79 28.60 -20.74
N VAL A 125 -3.51 27.59 -21.24
CA VAL A 125 -2.90 26.47 -21.96
C VAL A 125 -2.65 26.93 -23.39
N LEU A 126 -1.42 27.39 -23.64
CA LEU A 126 -0.98 27.83 -24.97
C LEU A 126 -0.14 26.73 -25.64
N PRO A 127 -0.22 26.58 -26.97
CA PRO A 127 0.70 25.70 -27.71
C PRO A 127 2.16 26.08 -27.44
N PRO A 128 3.09 25.11 -27.34
CA PRO A 128 4.50 25.38 -27.06
C PRO A 128 5.15 26.37 -28.04
N GLN A 129 4.73 26.32 -29.31
CA GLN A 129 5.18 27.23 -30.38
C GLN A 129 4.95 28.71 -30.00
N TYR A 130 3.78 29.00 -29.42
CA TYR A 130 3.40 30.36 -29.05
C TYR A 130 4.24 30.89 -27.89
N VAL A 131 4.60 30.01 -26.95
CA VAL A 131 5.48 30.34 -25.83
C VAL A 131 6.89 30.66 -26.36
N ASP A 132 7.38 29.88 -27.33
CA ASP A 132 8.71 30.07 -27.93
C ASP A 132 8.82 31.38 -28.69
N ASP A 133 7.80 31.73 -29.48
CA ASP A 133 7.76 33.01 -30.20
C ASP A 133 7.78 34.21 -29.26
N VAL A 134 7.09 34.12 -28.12
CA VAL A 134 7.09 35.18 -27.11
C VAL A 134 8.45 35.29 -26.44
N ILE A 135 9.06 34.17 -26.05
CA ILE A 135 10.38 34.17 -25.41
C ILE A 135 11.44 34.73 -26.37
N ASN A 136 11.45 34.30 -27.63
CA ASN A 136 12.37 34.81 -28.65
C ASN A 136 12.21 36.31 -28.91
N ARG A 137 10.98 36.84 -28.80
CA ARG A 137 10.75 38.28 -28.89
C ARG A 137 11.31 39.01 -27.67
N ILE A 138 11.15 38.47 -26.47
CA ILE A 138 11.65 39.07 -25.23
C ILE A 138 13.18 39.08 -25.22
N ASP A 139 13.83 37.97 -25.57
CA ASP A 139 15.29 37.84 -25.66
C ASP A 139 15.90 38.89 -26.61
N ARG A 140 15.24 39.16 -27.74
CA ARG A 140 15.65 40.21 -28.68
C ARG A 140 15.40 41.63 -28.19
N MET A 141 14.42 41.85 -27.31
CA MET A 141 14.09 43.18 -26.79
C MET A 141 15.03 43.61 -25.66
N PHE A 142 15.67 42.67 -24.97
CA PHE A 142 16.56 42.93 -23.85
C PHE A 142 17.94 42.27 -24.08
N PRO A 143 18.83 42.92 -24.86
CA PRO A 143 20.15 42.36 -25.20
C PRO A 143 21.05 42.10 -23.99
N GLU A 144 20.77 42.78 -22.87
CA GLU A 144 21.48 42.65 -21.59
C GLU A 144 21.00 41.45 -20.74
N MET A 145 19.97 40.73 -21.19
CA MET A 145 19.36 39.61 -20.48
C MET A 145 19.38 38.37 -21.37
N SER A 146 20.08 37.31 -20.94
CA SER A 146 20.09 36.05 -21.69
C SER A 146 19.00 35.12 -21.16
N ILE A 147 18.05 34.75 -22.02
CA ILE A 147 16.97 33.81 -21.66
C ILE A 147 17.26 32.43 -22.27
N GLN A 148 17.58 31.46 -21.42
CA GLN A 148 17.69 30.06 -21.83
C GLN A 148 16.39 29.30 -21.57
N LEU A 149 15.85 28.69 -22.61
CA LEU A 149 14.64 27.87 -22.55
C LEU A 149 15.00 26.38 -22.51
N SER A 150 14.48 25.65 -21.53
CA SER A 150 14.61 24.19 -21.43
C SER A 150 13.26 23.51 -21.19
N ARG A 151 13.11 22.27 -21.68
CA ARG A 151 11.89 21.46 -21.54
C ARG A 151 12.20 20.04 -21.04
N PRO A 152 12.55 19.89 -19.75
CA PRO A 152 12.96 18.59 -19.21
C PRO A 152 11.84 17.54 -19.23
N ASN A 153 10.57 17.96 -19.15
CA ASN A 153 9.41 17.07 -19.03
C ASN A 153 8.40 17.23 -20.20
N GLY A 154 8.87 17.58 -21.40
CA GLY A 154 8.05 17.67 -22.61
C GLY A 154 7.43 19.04 -22.85
N THR A 155 6.24 19.32 -22.32
CA THR A 155 5.47 20.54 -22.68
C THR A 155 5.71 21.74 -21.75
N SER A 156 6.17 21.51 -20.52
CA SER A 156 6.47 22.58 -19.56
C SER A 156 7.80 23.25 -19.90
N ALA A 157 7.74 24.54 -20.21
CA ALA A 157 8.92 25.39 -20.42
C ALA A 157 9.50 25.85 -19.07
N MET A 158 10.80 25.68 -18.89
CA MET A 158 11.59 26.28 -17.82
C MET A 158 12.48 27.35 -18.44
N LEU A 159 12.47 28.55 -17.86
CA LEU A 159 13.28 29.67 -18.28
C LEU A 159 14.36 29.95 -17.25
N LEU A 160 15.60 29.98 -17.70
CA LEU A 160 16.72 30.52 -16.94
C LEU A 160 17.04 31.90 -17.52
N VAL A 161 17.06 32.90 -16.65
CA VAL A 161 17.34 34.29 -17.02
C VAL A 161 18.62 34.70 -16.32
N SER A 162 19.66 35.08 -17.07
CA SER A 162 20.96 35.53 -16.56
C SER A 162 21.36 36.89 -17.09
#